data_AF-A0A7R9MDA0-F1
#
_entry.id   AF-A0A7R9MDA0-F1
#
_cell.length_a   1.000
_cell.length_b   1.000
_cell.length_c   1.000
_cell.angle_alpha   90.00
_cell.angle_beta   90.00
_cell.angle_gamma   90.00
#
_symmetry.space_group_name_H-M   'P 1'
#
loop_
_entity.id
_entity.type
_entity.pdbx_description
1 polymer ?
#
loop_
_entity_poly.entity_id
_entity_poly.type
_entity_poly.pdbx_seq_one_letter_code
_entity_poly.pdbx_strand_id
1 'polypeptide(L)'
;MSANQAVMRRGGDNAVREDPNAGQAVEPQADPQPPQPQGSRFWSVAQGLIFRALIIYFITSFFRKSSTPATGGAGSGGLANTKPAISSSNLFTNGTVMDLFLYICDDELKPDFDDKQQLVWHESGLVYGDWTSGPTGDGIYTKDVSVGLSPSVQNNGTLWLHIYVTKAGRGGRTAYPS
;
A
#
# COMPACT_ATOMS: atom_id res chain seq x y z
N MET A 1 -42.87 -39.76 -4.92
CA MET A 1 -41.68 -39.29 -4.18
C MET A 1 -41.83 -37.79 -3.96
N SER A 2 -41.94 -37.42 -2.68
CA SER A 2 -41.87 -36.09 -2.04
C SER A 2 -42.40 -34.84 -2.77
N ALA A 3 -43.57 -34.37 -2.33
CA ALA A 3 -43.94 -32.97 -2.31
C ALA A 3 -44.79 -32.73 -1.06
N ASN A 4 -44.21 -32.14 0.00
CA ASN A 4 -44.95 -31.69 1.18
C ASN A 4 -44.75 -30.18 1.32
N GLN A 5 -45.82 -29.45 1.02
CA GLN A 5 -46.03 -28.04 1.34
C GLN A 5 -47.48 -27.89 1.84
N ALA A 6 -47.64 -27.34 3.05
CA ALA A 6 -48.82 -26.63 3.59
C ALA A 6 -48.61 -26.52 5.12
N VAL A 7 -48.18 -25.39 5.68
CA VAL A 7 -48.94 -24.17 6.03
C VAL A 7 -50.01 -24.42 7.11
N MET A 8 -49.72 -23.88 8.32
CA MET A 8 -50.59 -23.24 9.34
C MET A 8 -51.91 -23.96 9.78
N ARG A 9 -52.35 -23.95 11.05
CA ARG A 9 -52.38 -22.87 12.06
C ARG A 9 -52.96 -23.40 13.40
N ARG A 10 -52.51 -22.78 14.50
CA ARG A 10 -53.28 -22.32 15.69
C ARG A 10 -53.49 -23.23 16.91
N GLY A 11 -53.07 -22.67 18.06
CA GLY A 11 -53.61 -22.85 19.42
C GLY A 11 -52.86 -23.90 20.22
N GLY A 12 -52.36 -23.66 21.42
CA GLY A 12 -52.44 -22.57 22.37
C GLY A 12 -51.80 -23.06 23.68
N ASP A 13 -51.54 -22.11 24.58
CA ASP A 13 -51.45 -22.29 26.03
C ASP A 13 -50.05 -22.19 26.70
N ASN A 14 -50.06 -21.27 27.67
CA ASN A 14 -49.22 -21.10 28.85
C ASN A 14 -47.92 -20.33 28.69
N ALA A 15 -47.62 -19.30 29.51
CA ALA A 15 -48.42 -18.48 30.41
C ALA A 15 -47.49 -17.30 30.77
N VAL A 16 -47.86 -16.08 30.37
CA VAL A 16 -47.30 -14.85 30.90
C VAL A 16 -47.88 -14.64 32.29
N ARG A 17 -47.04 -14.41 33.30
CA ARG A 17 -47.45 -13.94 34.62
C ARG A 17 -46.95 -12.51 34.80
N GLU A 18 -47.89 -11.57 34.82
CA GLU A 18 -47.74 -10.24 35.41
C GLU A 18 -48.64 -10.15 36.65
N ASP A 19 -48.32 -9.16 37.50
CA ASP A 19 -49.12 -8.52 38.56
C ASP A 19 -49.21 -9.15 39.97
N PRO A 20 -49.56 -8.37 41.03
CA PRO A 20 -48.98 -7.07 41.42
C PRO A 20 -48.85 -6.88 42.97
N ASN A 21 -48.13 -5.83 43.38
CA ASN A 21 -48.34 -4.90 44.52
C ASN A 21 -49.15 -5.33 45.78
N ALA A 22 -48.52 -5.28 46.98
CA ALA A 22 -48.95 -4.50 48.18
C ALA A 22 -48.36 -5.03 49.50
N GLY A 23 -47.90 -4.12 50.38
CA GLY A 23 -48.02 -4.30 51.83
C GLY A 23 -46.76 -4.46 52.68
N GLN A 24 -46.16 -3.32 53.06
CA GLN A 24 -45.66 -2.97 54.40
C GLN A 24 -44.70 -3.92 55.16
N ALA A 25 -43.45 -3.47 55.31
CA ALA A 25 -42.78 -3.46 56.61
C ALA A 25 -42.08 -2.09 56.76
N VAL A 26 -42.43 -1.37 57.82
CA VAL A 26 -41.90 -0.05 58.19
C VAL A 26 -40.96 -0.25 59.38
N GLU A 27 -39.72 0.24 59.22
CA GLU A 27 -38.64 0.72 60.11
C GLU A 27 -38.62 0.41 61.64
N PRO A 28 -37.43 0.46 62.28
CA PRO A 28 -36.96 1.77 62.76
C PRO A 28 -35.46 2.05 62.53
N GLN A 29 -35.23 3.32 62.22
CA GLN A 29 -34.23 4.21 62.83
C GLN A 29 -32.97 4.54 62.03
N ALA A 30 -32.97 5.80 61.62
CA ALA A 30 -31.91 6.56 61.00
C ALA A 30 -30.69 6.75 61.93
N ASP A 31 -29.51 6.70 61.32
CA ASP A 31 -28.37 7.53 61.72
C ASP A 31 -27.89 8.34 60.51
N PRO A 32 -27.52 9.61 60.67
CA PRO A 32 -27.28 10.54 59.56
C PRO A 32 -25.88 10.33 58.96
N GLN A 33 -25.81 9.96 57.67
CA GLN A 33 -24.57 10.05 56.91
C GLN A 33 -24.22 11.54 56.71
N PRO A 34 -23.03 12.00 57.13
CA PRO A 34 -22.69 13.42 57.10
C PRO A 34 -22.63 13.95 55.66
N PRO A 35 -22.98 15.23 55.44
CA PRO A 35 -22.83 15.86 54.14
C PRO A 35 -21.35 15.84 53.74
N GLN A 36 -21.02 15.08 52.68
CA GLN A 36 -19.66 15.15 52.15
C GLN A 36 -19.44 16.57 51.60
N PRO A 37 -18.40 17.27 52.08
CA PRO A 37 -18.16 18.65 51.70
C PRO A 37 -17.90 18.73 50.20
N GLN A 38 -18.68 19.58 49.51
CA GLN A 38 -18.56 19.89 48.08
C GLN A 38 -17.12 20.21 47.64
N GLY A 39 -16.22 20.58 48.56
CA GLY A 39 -14.81 20.86 48.31
C GLY A 39 -13.95 19.69 47.81
N SER A 40 -14.34 18.43 48.07
CA SER A 40 -13.57 17.25 47.59
C SER A 40 -13.94 16.80 46.17
N ARG A 41 -15.14 17.18 45.68
CA ARG A 41 -15.61 16.88 44.32
C ARG A 41 -14.94 17.78 43.28
N PHE A 42 -14.72 19.05 43.59
CA PHE A 42 -14.02 19.98 42.70
C PHE A 42 -12.52 19.69 42.62
N TRP A 43 -11.88 19.26 43.72
CA TRP A 43 -10.46 18.89 43.70
C TRP A 43 -10.20 17.64 42.84
N SER A 44 -11.06 16.63 42.96
CA SER A 44 -10.97 15.41 42.16
C SER A 44 -11.30 15.64 40.67
N VAL A 45 -12.25 16.55 40.36
CA VAL A 45 -12.53 16.98 38.98
C VAL A 45 -11.39 17.83 38.40
N ALA A 46 -10.82 18.75 39.18
CA ALA A 46 -9.68 19.57 38.78
C ALA A 46 -8.44 18.73 38.50
N GLN A 47 -8.15 17.74 39.35
CA GLN A 47 -7.06 16.79 39.15
C GLN A 47 -7.24 15.98 37.87
N GLY A 48 -8.47 15.54 37.56
CA GLY A 48 -8.78 14.85 36.31
C GLY A 48 -8.62 15.72 35.06
N LEU A 49 -8.95 17.02 35.14
CA LEU A 49 -8.75 17.98 34.06
C LEU A 49 -7.26 18.27 33.80
N ILE A 50 -6.46 18.43 34.85
CA ILE A 50 -5.01 18.64 34.74
C ILE A 50 -4.34 17.42 34.10
N PHE A 51 -4.70 16.20 34.53
CA PHE A 51 -4.13 14.98 33.97
C PHE A 51 -4.49 14.80 32.49
N ARG A 52 -5.75 15.10 32.10
CA ARG A 52 -6.17 15.10 30.69
C ARG A 52 -5.42 16.16 29.86
N ALA A 53 -5.20 17.35 30.40
CA ALA A 53 -4.44 18.41 29.72
C ALA A 53 -2.97 18.00 29.49
N LEU A 54 -2.34 17.32 30.46
CA LEU A 54 -0.97 16.80 30.32
C LEU A 54 -0.87 15.70 29.25
N ILE A 55 -1.84 14.77 29.20
CA ILE A 55 -1.89 13.73 28.16
C ILE A 55 -2.09 14.36 26.77
N ILE A 56 -3.04 15.28 26.63
CA ILE A 56 -3.29 15.98 25.36
C ILE A 56 -2.05 16.76 24.93
N TYR A 57 -1.35 17.43 25.86
CA TYR A 57 -0.09 18.12 25.59
C TYR A 57 1.02 17.15 25.13
N PHE A 58 1.16 16.00 25.78
CA PHE A 58 2.12 14.97 25.37
C PHE A 58 1.81 14.45 23.97
N ILE A 59 0.56 14.06 23.70
CA ILE A 59 0.11 13.57 22.39
C ILE A 59 0.33 14.67 21.31
N THR A 60 -0.14 15.89 21.55
CA THR A 60 0.06 16.98 20.59
C THR A 60 1.52 17.38 20.41
N SER A 61 2.39 17.22 21.41
CA SER A 61 3.83 17.43 21.26
C SER A 61 4.45 16.43 20.27
N PHE A 62 4.03 15.17 20.31
CA PHE A 62 4.46 14.15 19.34
C PHE A 62 3.90 14.38 17.93
N PHE A 63 2.66 14.89 17.78
CA PHE A 63 2.04 15.13 16.46
C PHE A 63 2.33 16.51 15.84
N ARG A 64 2.74 17.53 16.60
CA ARG A 64 3.12 18.86 16.06
C ARG A 64 4.47 18.86 15.34
N LYS A 65 5.29 17.81 15.45
CA LYS A 65 6.55 17.70 14.71
C LYS A 65 6.38 17.19 13.26
N SER A 66 5.15 16.90 12.82
CA SER A 66 4.90 16.40 11.45
C SER A 66 3.69 17.04 10.78
N SER A 67 3.59 18.37 10.78
CA SER A 67 2.82 19.07 9.74
C SER A 67 3.29 20.52 9.59
N THR A 68 4.16 20.75 8.62
CA THR A 68 4.18 22.04 7.92
C THR A 68 3.99 21.73 6.45
N PRO A 69 2.90 22.22 5.81
CA PRO A 69 2.75 22.17 4.37
C PRO A 69 3.85 23.03 3.76
N ALA A 70 4.65 22.45 2.86
CA ALA A 70 5.58 23.20 2.04
C ALA A 70 4.78 24.14 1.14
N THR A 71 4.67 25.41 1.54
CA THR A 71 4.29 26.49 0.63
C THR A 71 5.55 27.29 0.38
N GLY A 72 6.00 27.29 -0.88
CA GLY A 72 7.18 28.01 -1.32
C GLY A 72 7.06 29.51 -1.02
N GLY A 73 8.18 30.11 -0.63
CA GLY A 73 8.28 31.54 -0.43
C GLY A 73 9.63 31.90 0.16
N ALA A 74 10.47 32.53 -0.65
CA ALA A 74 11.78 33.04 -0.28
C ALA A 74 11.72 33.88 1.01
N GLY A 75 12.55 33.53 1.99
CA GLY A 75 12.65 34.25 3.25
C GLY A 75 13.88 33.78 4.02
N SER A 76 14.85 34.67 4.13
CA SER A 76 16.13 34.51 4.82
C SER A 76 16.01 34.10 6.29
N GLY A 77 16.90 33.21 6.74
CA GLY A 77 17.29 33.11 8.15
C GLY A 77 16.94 31.78 8.82
N GLY A 78 17.92 30.89 8.92
CA GLY A 78 17.83 29.71 9.77
C GLY A 78 18.73 28.59 9.26
N LEU A 79 19.83 28.33 9.96
CA LEU A 79 20.73 27.20 9.70
C LEU A 79 19.98 25.89 9.99
N ALA A 80 19.22 25.40 9.03
CA ALA A 80 18.78 24.03 9.00
C ALA A 80 19.77 23.28 8.12
N ASN A 81 20.63 22.47 8.75
CA ASN A 81 21.31 21.36 8.08
C ASN A 81 20.25 20.32 7.67
N THR A 82 19.38 20.67 6.73
CA THR A 82 18.55 19.74 5.99
C THR A 82 19.41 19.24 4.85
N LYS A 83 19.98 18.04 5.02
CA LYS A 83 20.53 17.27 3.91
C LYS A 83 19.52 17.37 2.76
N PRO A 84 19.91 17.90 1.57
CA PRO A 84 18.97 18.09 0.48
C PRO A 84 18.22 16.78 0.25
N ALA A 85 16.90 16.85 0.20
CA ALA A 85 16.10 15.72 -0.25
C ALA A 85 16.68 15.33 -1.62
N ILE A 86 17.22 14.11 -1.72
CA ILE A 86 17.75 13.61 -2.98
C ILE A 86 16.52 13.48 -3.87
N SER A 87 16.36 14.44 -4.78
CA SER A 87 15.31 14.38 -5.78
C SER A 87 15.57 13.14 -6.63
N SER A 88 14.55 12.33 -6.85
CA SER A 88 14.62 11.24 -7.81
C SER A 88 14.92 11.83 -9.18
N SER A 89 16.16 11.70 -9.63
CA SER A 89 16.55 12.05 -10.99
C SER A 89 16.39 10.82 -11.88
N ASN A 90 16.11 11.06 -13.16
CA ASN A 90 16.17 10.01 -14.15
C ASN A 90 17.58 9.39 -14.20
N LEU A 91 17.66 8.08 -14.35
CA LEU A 91 18.94 7.39 -14.53
C LEU A 91 19.57 7.71 -15.90
N PHE A 92 18.75 8.05 -16.89
CA PHE A 92 19.16 8.37 -18.26
C PHE A 92 18.69 9.77 -18.67
N THR A 93 19.52 10.49 -19.41
CA THR A 93 19.14 11.77 -20.01
C THR A 93 18.29 11.52 -21.26
N ASN A 94 17.31 12.40 -21.52
CA ASN A 94 16.59 12.37 -22.80
C ASN A 94 17.58 12.41 -23.97
N GLY A 95 17.35 11.60 -25.00
CA GLY A 95 18.27 11.43 -26.12
C GLY A 95 19.37 10.38 -25.91
N THR A 96 19.42 9.72 -24.74
CA THR A 96 20.35 8.59 -24.54
C THR A 96 19.99 7.45 -25.49
N VAL A 97 20.93 7.04 -26.32
CA VAL A 97 20.77 5.85 -27.17
C VAL A 97 21.00 4.60 -26.31
N MET A 98 20.10 3.63 -26.44
CA MET A 98 20.03 2.42 -25.64
C MET A 98 19.77 1.21 -26.53
N ASP A 99 20.19 0.05 -26.03
CA ASP A 99 19.90 -1.24 -26.64
C ASP A 99 19.07 -2.07 -25.65
N LEU A 100 18.08 -2.79 -26.17
CA LEU A 100 17.20 -3.69 -25.43
C LEU A 100 17.51 -5.13 -25.80
N PHE A 101 17.63 -5.97 -24.78
CA PHE A 101 17.81 -7.40 -24.91
C PHE A 101 16.70 -8.10 -24.13
N LEU A 102 16.00 -9.02 -24.80
CA LEU A 102 14.95 -9.83 -24.20
C LEU A 102 15.35 -11.29 -24.28
N TYR A 103 15.47 -11.90 -23.11
CA TYR A 103 15.76 -13.32 -22.96
C TYR A 103 14.54 -14.07 -22.46
N ILE A 104 14.39 -15.30 -22.92
CA ILE A 104 13.38 -16.25 -22.44
C ILE A 104 14.10 -17.51 -21.97
N CYS A 105 13.85 -17.91 -20.72
CA CYS A 105 14.48 -19.07 -20.11
C CYS A 105 13.66 -19.67 -18.96
N ASP A 106 14.08 -20.84 -18.49
CA ASP A 106 13.43 -21.58 -17.41
C ASP A 106 13.88 -21.09 -16.01
N ASP A 107 15.00 -20.35 -15.94
CA ASP A 107 15.58 -19.80 -14.71
C ASP A 107 14.90 -18.47 -14.34
N GLU A 108 14.44 -18.39 -13.09
CA GLU A 108 13.73 -17.23 -12.53
C GLU A 108 14.64 -16.02 -12.28
N LEU A 109 15.91 -16.24 -11.98
CA LEU A 109 16.80 -15.20 -11.48
C LEU A 109 17.60 -14.55 -12.59
N LYS A 110 18.05 -15.33 -13.57
CA LYS A 110 18.83 -14.81 -14.70
C LYS A 110 18.83 -15.76 -15.90
N PRO A 111 18.96 -15.25 -17.13
CA PRO A 111 19.25 -16.08 -18.28
C PRO A 111 20.74 -16.49 -18.31
N ASP A 112 21.03 -17.49 -19.13
CA ASP A 112 22.39 -17.79 -19.56
C ASP A 112 22.76 -16.85 -20.73
N PHE A 113 23.69 -15.93 -20.49
CA PHE A 113 24.13 -14.97 -21.49
C PHE A 113 24.98 -15.59 -22.60
N ASP A 114 25.55 -16.78 -22.36
CA ASP A 114 26.33 -17.50 -23.37
C ASP A 114 25.42 -18.32 -24.31
N ASP A 115 24.19 -18.61 -23.88
CA ASP A 115 23.19 -19.31 -24.69
C ASP A 115 22.41 -18.34 -25.59
N LYS A 116 22.82 -18.29 -26.86
CA LYS A 116 22.17 -17.46 -27.88
C LYS A 116 20.73 -17.86 -28.18
N GLN A 117 20.28 -19.06 -27.82
CA GLN A 117 18.90 -19.48 -28.05
C GLN A 117 17.93 -18.80 -27.07
N GLN A 118 18.43 -18.37 -25.91
CA GLN A 118 17.63 -17.66 -24.92
C GLN A 118 17.39 -16.20 -25.31
N LEU A 119 18.31 -15.58 -26.06
CA LEU A 119 18.13 -14.22 -26.59
C LEU A 119 17.16 -14.24 -27.77
N VAL A 120 15.90 -13.90 -27.50
CA VAL A 120 14.84 -13.96 -28.53
C VAL A 120 14.62 -12.63 -29.24
N TRP A 121 15.02 -11.52 -28.62
CA TRP A 121 14.91 -10.20 -29.25
C TRP A 121 16.03 -9.27 -28.78
N HIS A 122 16.67 -8.63 -29.74
CA HIS A 122 17.61 -7.55 -29.54
C HIS A 122 17.15 -6.35 -30.38
N GLU A 123 16.85 -5.23 -29.73
CA GLU A 123 16.46 -3.98 -30.37
C GLU A 123 17.51 -2.92 -30.08
N SER A 124 18.23 -2.50 -31.10
CA SER A 124 19.33 -1.55 -30.95
C SER A 124 18.92 -0.12 -31.32
N GLY A 125 19.54 0.87 -30.68
CA GLY A 125 19.38 2.27 -31.10
C GLY A 125 18.10 2.95 -30.62
N LEU A 126 17.46 2.41 -29.58
CA LEU A 126 16.32 3.02 -28.92
C LEU A 126 16.74 4.34 -28.27
N VAL A 127 16.01 5.42 -28.53
CA VAL A 127 16.33 6.74 -27.98
C VAL A 127 15.45 7.00 -26.76
N TYR A 128 16.09 7.24 -25.61
CA TYR A 128 15.38 7.52 -24.37
C TYR A 128 14.53 8.79 -24.49
N GLY A 129 13.21 8.62 -24.36
CA GLY A 129 12.22 9.69 -24.44
C GLY A 129 11.79 10.06 -25.86
N ASP A 130 12.10 9.23 -26.86
CA ASP A 130 11.49 9.30 -28.19
C ASP A 130 10.15 8.56 -28.21
N TRP A 131 9.08 9.28 -28.54
CA TRP A 131 7.70 8.79 -28.63
C TRP A 131 7.20 8.65 -30.08
N THR A 132 8.10 8.88 -31.04
CA THR A 132 7.79 8.94 -32.48
C THR A 132 8.50 7.87 -33.28
N SER A 133 9.26 7.00 -32.63
CA SER A 133 9.93 5.88 -33.27
C SER A 133 8.99 4.69 -33.49
N GLY A 134 9.52 3.53 -33.84
CA GLY A 134 8.73 2.35 -34.18
C GLY A 134 8.16 2.39 -35.60
N PRO A 135 7.63 1.27 -36.12
CA PRO A 135 7.21 1.13 -37.52
C PRO A 135 6.08 2.07 -37.94
N THR A 136 5.23 2.45 -36.99
CA THR A 136 4.04 3.29 -37.16
C THR A 136 4.22 4.70 -36.63
N GLY A 137 5.38 5.02 -36.03
CA GLY A 137 5.69 6.34 -35.49
C GLY A 137 5.01 6.66 -34.16
N ASP A 138 4.60 5.65 -33.40
CA ASP A 138 3.91 5.74 -32.11
C ASP A 138 4.80 5.41 -30.89
N GLY A 139 6.09 5.14 -31.13
CA GLY A 139 7.05 4.71 -30.12
C GLY A 139 6.89 3.24 -29.71
N ILE A 140 6.08 2.45 -30.43
CA ILE A 140 5.80 1.05 -30.10
C ILE A 140 6.65 0.12 -30.98
N TYR A 141 7.28 -0.85 -30.33
CA TYR A 141 7.97 -1.95 -30.99
C TYR A 141 7.27 -3.25 -30.65
N THR A 142 7.03 -4.09 -31.65
CA THR A 142 6.35 -5.39 -31.49
C THR A 142 7.17 -6.48 -32.15
N LYS A 143 7.33 -7.60 -31.45
CA LYS A 143 8.07 -8.76 -31.93
C LYS A 143 7.29 -10.03 -31.61
N ASP A 144 6.97 -10.78 -32.66
CA ASP A 144 6.43 -12.13 -32.53
C ASP A 144 7.59 -13.14 -32.46
N VAL A 145 7.55 -14.01 -31.45
CA VAL A 145 8.58 -15.04 -31.24
C VAL A 145 7.88 -16.38 -31.01
N SER A 146 8.35 -17.41 -31.72
CA SER A 146 8.00 -18.81 -31.43
C SER A 146 9.13 -19.46 -30.63
N VAL A 147 8.82 -19.89 -29.41
CA VAL A 147 9.80 -20.48 -28.49
C VAL A 147 9.49 -21.96 -28.29
N GLY A 148 10.49 -22.82 -28.41
CA GLY A 148 10.37 -24.23 -28.08
C GLY A 148 10.32 -24.42 -26.56
N LEU A 149 9.27 -25.06 -26.03
CA LEU A 149 9.14 -25.30 -24.60
C LEU A 149 9.96 -26.52 -24.19
N SER A 150 10.84 -26.34 -23.21
CA SER A 150 11.60 -27.45 -22.62
C SER A 150 10.66 -28.42 -21.88
N PRO A 151 11.07 -29.68 -21.66
CA PRO A 151 10.29 -30.61 -20.83
C PRO A 151 10.03 -30.07 -19.42
N SER A 152 10.96 -29.29 -18.86
CA SER A 152 10.81 -28.66 -17.55
C SER A 152 9.67 -27.64 -17.55
N VAL A 153 9.57 -26.81 -18.58
CA VAL A 153 8.46 -25.85 -18.74
C VAL A 153 7.15 -26.58 -18.96
N GLN A 154 7.13 -27.67 -19.73
CA GLN A 154 5.91 -28.46 -19.95
C GLN A 154 5.40 -29.12 -18.66
N ASN A 155 6.30 -29.51 -17.75
CA ASN A 155 5.95 -30.16 -16.50
C ASN A 155 5.61 -29.17 -15.37
N ASN A 156 6.32 -28.04 -15.28
CA ASN A 156 6.16 -27.06 -14.21
C ASN A 156 5.26 -25.88 -14.60
N GLY A 157 5.07 -25.63 -15.89
CA GLY A 157 4.24 -24.54 -16.43
C GLY A 157 4.83 -23.14 -16.31
N THR A 158 6.08 -23.01 -15.88
CA THR A 158 6.73 -21.71 -15.64
C THR A 158 7.74 -21.38 -16.73
N LEU A 159 7.68 -20.14 -17.23
CA LEU A 159 8.61 -19.59 -18.20
C LEU A 159 8.91 -18.14 -17.81
N TRP A 160 10.18 -17.76 -17.80
CA TRP A 160 10.63 -16.45 -17.37
C TRP A 160 11.10 -15.59 -18.53
N LEU A 161 10.86 -14.28 -18.39
CA LEU A 161 11.20 -13.28 -19.38
C LEU A 161 12.08 -12.21 -18.72
N HIS A 162 13.31 -12.07 -19.21
CA HIS A 162 14.30 -11.16 -18.66
C HIS A 162 14.61 -10.06 -19.67
N ILE A 163 14.31 -8.82 -19.32
CA ILE A 163 14.58 -7.65 -20.16
C ILE A 163 15.74 -6.86 -19.57
N TYR A 164 16.76 -6.62 -20.39
CA TYR A 164 17.88 -5.76 -20.07
C TYR A 164 17.89 -4.56 -21.01
N VAL A 165 18.05 -3.37 -20.43
CA VAL A 165 18.24 -2.13 -21.17
C VAL A 165 19.62 -1.60 -20.83
N THR A 166 20.47 -1.44 -21.84
CA THR A 166 21.83 -0.95 -21.68
C THR A 166 22.00 0.36 -22.43
N LYS A 167 22.93 1.22 -21.99
CA LYS A 167 23.37 2.33 -22.82
C LYS A 167 24.03 1.74 -24.06
N ALA A 168 23.70 2.29 -25.23
CA ALA A 168 24.35 1.88 -26.46
C ALA A 168 25.87 1.97 -26.27
N GLY A 169 26.55 0.87 -26.57
CA GLY A 169 27.97 0.73 -26.32
C GLY A 169 28.74 1.90 -26.93
N ARG A 170 29.67 2.47 -26.17
CA ARG A 170 30.65 3.47 -26.66
C ARG A 170 31.64 2.86 -27.67
N GLY A 171 31.29 1.73 -28.28
CA GLY A 171 31.98 1.05 -29.35
C GLY A 171 31.03 0.91 -30.53
N GLY A 172 31.08 1.91 -31.42
CA GLY A 172 30.86 1.79 -32.86
C GLY A 172 29.55 1.16 -33.34
N ARG A 173 28.81 1.94 -34.13
CA ARG A 173 27.97 1.45 -35.24
C ARG A 173 28.79 0.52 -36.16
N THR A 174 28.98 -0.74 -35.78
CA THR A 174 29.50 -1.80 -36.65
C THR A 174 29.13 -3.16 -36.09
N ALA A 175 28.39 -3.90 -36.92
CA ALA A 175 28.30 -5.36 -36.99
C ALA A 175 27.36 -6.08 -36.01
N TYR A 176 26.08 -6.16 -36.41
CA TYR A 176 25.44 -7.47 -36.54
C TYR A 176 24.69 -7.52 -37.87
N PRO A 177 25.00 -8.45 -38.78
CA PRO A 177 24.27 -8.59 -40.02
C PRO A 177 22.86 -9.14 -39.74
N SER A 178 21.91 -8.59 -40.50
CA SER A 178 20.49 -8.95 -40.61
C SER A 178 20.23 -10.42 -40.86
#